data_AF-A0A7I8EP36-F1
#
_entry.id   AF-A0A7I8EP36-F1
#
_cell.length_a   1.000
_cell.length_b   1.000
_cell.length_c   1.000
_cell.angle_alpha   90.00
_cell.angle_beta   90.00
_cell.angle_gamma   90.00
#
_symmetry.space_group_name_H-M   'P 1'
#
loop_
_entity.id
_entity.type
_entity.pdbx_description
1 polymer ?
#
loop_
_entity_poly.entity_id
_entity_poly.type
_entity_poly.pdbx_seq_one_letter_code
_entity_poly.pdbx_strand_id
1 'polypeptide(L)'
;MAAVASLFTATPRQRCVVHKQRNVLNAIPHRERKEVGTELGEIFRQEKKEEALLNLAAFKAKYQKRYPEATRSLCEDEEHLLTFYAFPPVMHRYIRSTNAIESFFSNVRQRTDQIDAFTTGTSCLTIVWAVMQDIHLPKIPVS
;
A
#
# COMPACT_ATOMS: atom_id res chain seq x y z
N MET A 1 11.04 -7.48 8.19
CA MET A 1 11.04 -8.13 6.85
C MET A 1 12.12 -9.20 6.66
N ALA A 2 12.91 -9.55 7.69
CA ALA A 2 14.04 -10.48 7.55
C ALA A 2 13.68 -11.86 6.97
N ALA A 3 12.55 -12.45 7.40
CA ALA A 3 12.11 -13.75 6.92
C ALA A 3 11.74 -13.78 5.41
N VAL A 4 11.14 -12.71 4.89
CA VAL A 4 10.80 -12.63 3.46
C VAL A 4 12.07 -12.52 2.63
N ALA A 5 13.02 -11.69 3.05
CA ALA A 5 14.28 -11.51 2.36
C ALA A 5 15.14 -12.79 2.35
N SER A 6 15.11 -13.58 3.43
CA SER A 6 15.89 -14.82 3.52
C SER A 6 15.30 -15.96 2.71
N LEU A 7 13.96 -16.06 2.62
CA LEU A 7 13.27 -17.17 1.94
C LEU A 7 12.98 -16.88 0.46
N PHE A 8 12.79 -15.62 0.09
CA PHE A 8 12.38 -15.20 -1.26
C PHE A 8 13.37 -14.20 -1.86
N THR A 9 14.63 -14.62 -1.99
CA THR A 9 15.75 -13.78 -2.43
C THR A 9 15.57 -13.19 -3.83
N ALA A 10 14.86 -13.89 -4.72
CA ALA A 10 14.59 -13.44 -6.09
C ALA A 10 13.34 -12.56 -6.22
N THR A 11 12.55 -12.39 -5.16
CA THR A 11 11.27 -11.68 -5.26
C THR A 11 11.45 -10.18 -4.99
N PRO A 12 11.16 -9.30 -5.97
CA PRO A 12 11.26 -7.87 -5.76
C PRO A 12 10.21 -7.41 -4.74
N ARG A 13 10.66 -6.72 -3.69
CA ARG A 13 9.78 -6.20 -2.64
C ARG A 13 9.15 -4.87 -3.08
N GLN A 14 7.82 -4.84 -3.15
CA GLN A 14 7.04 -3.60 -3.27
C GLN A 14 6.47 -3.20 -1.91
N ARG A 15 6.69 -1.96 -1.48
CA ARG A 15 6.01 -1.37 -0.33
C ARG A 15 4.61 -0.92 -0.74
N CYS A 16 3.59 -1.24 0.05
CA CYS A 16 2.23 -0.75 -0.23
C CYS A 16 2.17 0.79 -0.24
N VAL A 17 1.85 1.37 -1.39
CA VAL A 17 1.84 2.82 -1.62
C VAL A 17 0.79 3.50 -0.75
N VAL A 18 -0.44 2.96 -0.69
CA VAL A 18 -1.53 3.52 0.13
C VAL A 18 -1.14 3.62 1.61
N HIS A 19 -0.56 2.56 2.16
CA HIS A 19 -0.11 2.56 3.55
C HIS A 19 1.09 3.50 3.76
N LYS A 20 2.02 3.59 2.81
CA LYS A 20 3.11 4.57 2.90
C LYS A 20 2.57 6.00 2.89
N GLN A 21 1.66 6.32 1.97
CA GLN A 21 1.03 7.64 1.91
C GLN A 21 0.35 8.00 3.23
N ARG A 22 -0.41 7.08 3.82
CA ARG A 22 -1.02 7.28 5.14
C ARG A 22 0.02 7.55 6.23
N ASN A 23 1.10 6.76 6.26
CA ASN A 23 2.18 6.96 7.25
C ASN A 23 2.85 8.32 7.12
N VAL A 24 3.10 8.79 5.89
CA VAL A 24 3.69 10.11 5.64
C VAL A 24 2.72 11.21 6.07
N LEU A 25 1.43 11.11 5.70
CA LEU A 25 0.41 12.10 6.02
C LEU A 25 0.08 12.18 7.51
N ASN A 26 0.33 11.13 8.29
CA ASN A 26 0.15 11.15 9.74
C ASN A 26 1.07 12.18 10.42
N ALA A 27 2.24 12.46 9.86
CA ALA A 27 3.17 13.49 10.33
C ALA A 27 2.81 14.92 9.87
N ILE A 28 1.76 15.07 9.06
CA ILE A 28 1.32 16.35 8.50
C ILE A 28 0.07 16.86 9.25
N PRO A 29 -0.02 18.16 9.58
CA PRO A 29 -1.23 18.75 10.16
C PRO A 29 -2.46 18.54 9.27
N HIS A 30 -3.61 18.24 9.89
CA HIS A 30 -4.85 17.91 9.17
C HIS A 30 -5.23 18.92 8.07
N ARG A 31 -5.01 20.21 8.34
CA ARG A 31 -5.30 21.35 7.45
C ARG A 31 -4.61 21.24 6.09
N GLU A 32 -3.41 20.64 6.08
CA GLU A 32 -2.51 20.61 4.92
C GLU A 32 -2.43 19.23 4.28
N ARG A 33 -2.98 18.20 4.94
CA ARG A 33 -2.94 16.80 4.46
C ARG A 33 -3.50 16.64 3.05
N LYS A 34 -4.53 17.41 2.68
CA LYS A 34 -5.13 17.33 1.33
C LYS A 34 -4.16 17.80 0.25
N GLU A 35 -3.52 18.95 0.47
CA GLU A 35 -2.55 19.52 -0.47
C GLU A 35 -1.31 18.63 -0.57
N VAL A 36 -0.68 18.33 0.57
CA VAL A 36 0.53 17.50 0.64
C VAL A 36 0.25 16.08 0.12
N GLY A 37 -0.94 15.53 0.39
CA GLY A 37 -1.34 14.21 -0.08
C GLY A 37 -1.57 14.14 -1.59
N THR A 38 -2.02 15.24 -2.20
CA THR A 38 -2.13 15.33 -3.66
C THR A 38 -0.76 15.28 -4.30
N GLU A 39 0.18 16.12 -3.83
CA GLU A 39 1.56 16.15 -4.32
C GLU A 39 2.30 14.83 -4.09
N LEU A 40 2.13 14.22 -2.91
CA LEU A 40 2.66 12.89 -2.60
C LEU A 40 2.06 11.81 -3.52
N GLY A 41 0.81 11.96 -3.93
CA GLY A 41 0.13 11.09 -4.88
C GLY A 41 0.74 11.15 -6.27
N GLU A 42 1.11 12.35 -6.73
CA GLU A 42 1.67 12.57 -8.07
C GLU A 42 2.97 11.82 -8.30
N ILE A 43 3.80 11.66 -7.27
CA ILE A 43 5.03 10.84 -7.34
C ILE A 43 4.74 9.44 -7.90
N PHE A 44 3.66 8.81 -7.45
CA PHE A 44 3.32 7.44 -7.85
C PHE A 44 2.51 7.36 -9.13
N ARG A 45 2.06 8.50 -9.69
CA ARG A 45 1.23 8.57 -10.92
C ARG A 45 2.02 8.82 -12.19
N GLN A 46 3.32 9.08 -12.09
CA GLN A 46 4.18 9.33 -13.25
C GLN A 46 4.21 8.13 -14.20
N GLU A 47 4.35 8.39 -15.49
CA GLU A 47 4.44 7.34 -16.51
C GLU A 47 5.79 6.62 -16.44
N LYS A 48 6.86 7.37 -16.13
CA LYS A 48 8.23 6.88 -16.09
C LYS A 48 8.79 6.87 -14.67
N LYS A 49 9.67 5.90 -14.41
CA LYS A 49 10.33 5.75 -13.11
C LYS A 49 11.25 6.93 -12.80
N GLU A 50 11.93 7.47 -13.81
CA GLU A 50 12.85 8.59 -13.68
C GLU A 50 12.12 9.86 -13.20
N GLU A 51 10.95 10.14 -13.77
CA GLU A 51 10.09 11.26 -13.37
C GLU A 51 9.57 11.09 -11.93
N ALA A 52 9.17 9.88 -11.56
CA ALA A 52 8.78 9.57 -10.18
C ALA A 52 9.91 9.83 -9.19
N LEU A 53 11.16 9.46 -9.53
CA LEU A 53 12.34 9.70 -8.70
C LEU A 53 12.65 11.20 -8.56
N LEU A 54 12.54 11.98 -9.64
CA LEU A 54 12.71 13.43 -9.61
C LEU A 54 11.66 14.09 -8.70
N ASN A 55 10.39 13.69 -8.83
CA ASN A 55 9.31 14.21 -7.99
C ASN A 55 9.48 13.80 -6.52
N LEU A 56 9.96 12.59 -6.26
CA LEU A 56 10.27 12.14 -4.91
C LEU A 56 11.40 12.98 -4.28
N ALA A 57 12.46 13.27 -5.04
CA ALA A 57 13.55 14.13 -4.57
C ALA A 57 13.05 15.56 -4.30
N ALA A 58 12.23 16.12 -5.20
CA ALA A 58 11.63 17.44 -5.03
C ALA A 58 10.71 17.52 -3.80
N PHE A 59 9.85 16.51 -3.59
CA PHE A 59 8.99 16.41 -2.41
C PHE A 59 9.80 16.37 -1.12
N LYS A 60 10.86 15.55 -1.08
CA LYS A 60 11.78 15.51 0.06
C LYS A 60 12.39 16.88 0.31
N ALA A 61 12.99 17.52 -0.69
CA ALA A 61 13.63 18.83 -0.55
C ALA A 61 12.66 19.92 -0.04
N LYS A 62 11.42 19.92 -0.55
CA LYS A 62 10.38 20.88 -0.16
C LYS A 62 9.94 20.71 1.30
N TYR A 63 9.69 19.47 1.73
CA TYR A 63 9.08 19.19 3.03
C TYR A 63 10.06 18.80 4.14
N GLN A 64 11.34 18.52 3.84
CA GLN A 64 12.35 18.09 4.81
C GLN A 64 12.42 19.02 6.04
N LYS A 65 12.45 20.34 5.81
CA LYS A 65 12.60 21.32 6.89
C LYS A 65 11.34 21.47 7.74
N ARG A 66 10.17 21.35 7.11
CA ARG A 66 8.87 21.62 7.75
C ARG A 66 8.29 20.38 8.42
N TYR A 67 8.49 19.21 7.81
CA TYR A 67 7.97 17.92 8.25
C TYR A 67 9.05 16.82 8.13
N PRO A 68 10.11 16.88 8.95
CA PRO A 68 11.22 15.92 8.89
C PRO A 68 10.76 14.47 9.11
N GLU A 69 9.72 14.27 9.92
CA GLU A 69 9.12 12.94 10.16
C GLU A 69 8.42 12.37 8.92
N ALA A 70 7.78 13.21 8.12
CA ALA A 70 7.12 12.80 6.90
C ALA A 70 8.16 12.34 5.86
N THR A 71 9.26 13.07 5.72
CA THR A 71 10.33 12.70 4.79
C THR A 71 11.14 11.51 5.29
N ARG A 72 11.40 11.41 6.60
CA ARG A 72 12.03 10.22 7.23
C ARG A 72 11.24 8.96 6.91
N SER A 73 9.93 8.98 7.12
CA SER A 73 9.03 7.88 6.78
C SER A 73 9.13 7.50 5.29
N LEU A 74 9.27 8.48 4.39
CA LEU A 74 9.43 8.20 2.96
C LEU A 74 10.78 7.51 2.65
N CYS A 75 11.87 7.99 3.25
CA CYS A 75 13.22 7.46 3.04
C CYS A 75 13.40 6.01 3.52
N GLU A 76 12.73 5.61 4.60
CA GLU A 76 12.87 4.26 5.19
C GLU A 76 12.55 3.09 4.24
N ASP A 77 11.76 3.30 3.19
CA ASP A 77 11.43 2.27 2.20
C ASP A 77 11.63 2.75 0.75
N GLU A 78 12.43 3.79 0.52
CA GLU A 78 12.54 4.48 -0.79
C GLU A 78 12.82 3.50 -1.94
N GLU A 79 13.73 2.55 -1.72
CA GLU A 79 14.09 1.50 -2.68
C GLU A 79 12.93 0.56 -3.07
N HIS A 80 11.90 0.47 -2.25
CA HIS A 80 10.74 -0.41 -2.43
C HIS A 80 9.46 0.33 -2.84
N LEU A 81 9.49 1.67 -2.93
CA LEU A 81 8.31 2.47 -3.27
C LEU A 81 7.92 2.36 -4.74
N LEU A 82 8.93 2.27 -5.61
CA LEU A 82 8.80 2.37 -7.07
C LEU A 82 9.11 1.05 -7.78
N THR A 83 9.13 -0.07 -7.05
CA THR A 83 9.43 -1.41 -7.59
C THR A 83 8.40 -1.85 -8.64
N PHE A 84 7.17 -1.36 -8.55
CA PHE A 84 6.08 -1.65 -9.49
C PHE A 84 6.41 -1.25 -10.93
N TYR A 85 7.33 -0.30 -11.16
CA TYR A 85 7.78 0.07 -12.51
C TYR A 85 8.55 -1.06 -13.22
N ALA A 86 9.03 -2.08 -12.50
CA ALA A 86 9.64 -3.27 -13.10
C ALA A 86 8.61 -4.21 -13.77
N PHE A 87 7.31 -3.95 -13.60
CA PHE A 87 6.22 -4.75 -14.15
C PHE A 87 5.55 -4.03 -15.34
N PRO A 88 4.79 -4.75 -16.19
CA PRO A 88 4.02 -4.14 -17.27
C PRO A 88 3.11 -2.98 -16.80
N PRO A 89 3.01 -1.87 -17.56
CA PRO A 89 2.20 -0.70 -17.18
C PRO A 89 0.75 -1.01 -16.80
N VAL A 90 0.14 -2.00 -17.46
CA VAL A 90 -1.23 -2.45 -17.17
C VAL A 90 -1.40 -2.92 -15.71
N MET A 91 -0.34 -3.44 -15.09
CA MET A 91 -0.33 -3.93 -13.72
C MET A 91 -0.16 -2.82 -12.68
N HIS A 92 0.41 -1.66 -13.06
CA HIS A 92 0.77 -0.59 -12.13
C HIS A 92 -0.44 -0.11 -11.31
N ARG A 93 -1.63 -0.02 -11.93
CA ARG A 93 -2.85 0.40 -11.22
C ARG A 93 -3.27 -0.59 -10.13
N TYR A 94 -3.04 -1.88 -10.35
CA TYR A 94 -3.41 -2.94 -9.42
C TYR A 94 -2.43 -2.99 -8.25
N ILE A 95 -1.12 -2.89 -8.54
CA ILE A 95 -0.06 -2.92 -7.52
C ILE A 95 -0.13 -1.71 -6.59
N ARG A 96 -0.48 -0.53 -7.12
CA ARG A 96 -0.59 0.72 -6.35
C ARG A 96 -1.87 0.85 -5.52
N SER A 97 -2.92 0.07 -5.81
CA SER A 97 -4.18 0.15 -5.08
C SER A 97 -4.30 -0.95 -4.02
N THR A 98 -5.12 -0.71 -3.00
CA THR A 98 -5.50 -1.74 -2.02
C THR A 98 -6.90 -2.28 -2.27
N ASN A 99 -7.53 -1.96 -3.41
CA ASN A 99 -8.94 -2.28 -3.66
C ASN A 99 -9.22 -3.78 -3.57
N ALA A 100 -8.34 -4.63 -4.14
CA ALA A 100 -8.50 -6.09 -4.06
C ALA A 100 -8.42 -6.57 -2.60
N ILE A 101 -7.49 -6.03 -1.81
CA ILE A 101 -7.28 -6.38 -0.41
C ILE A 101 -8.48 -5.90 0.44
N GLU A 102 -8.89 -4.64 0.28
CA GLU A 102 -9.99 -4.05 1.05
C GLU A 102 -11.33 -4.66 0.67
N SER A 103 -11.57 -4.95 -0.60
CA SER A 103 -12.78 -5.65 -1.05
C SER A 103 -12.85 -7.05 -0.47
N PHE A 104 -11.73 -7.78 -0.48
CA PHE A 104 -11.65 -9.10 0.14
C PHE A 104 -11.97 -9.04 1.65
N PHE A 105 -11.26 -8.19 2.39
CA PHE A 105 -11.47 -8.06 3.84
C PHE A 105 -12.80 -7.42 4.21
N SER A 106 -13.43 -6.64 3.32
CA SER A 106 -14.78 -6.12 3.55
C SER A 106 -15.81 -7.26 3.64
N ASN A 107 -15.70 -8.29 2.81
CA ASN A 107 -16.60 -9.45 2.86
C ASN A 107 -16.42 -10.23 4.17
N VAL A 108 -15.16 -10.40 4.61
CA VAL A 108 -14.84 -11.03 5.90
C VAL A 108 -15.44 -10.22 7.05
N ARG A 109 -15.17 -8.90 7.10
CA ARG A 109 -15.72 -7.99 8.13
C ARG A 109 -17.24 -8.04 8.19
N GLN A 110 -17.93 -7.99 7.05
CA GLN A 110 -19.39 -8.05 6.99
C GLN A 110 -19.97 -9.28 7.71
N ARG A 111 -19.24 -10.40 7.73
CA ARG A 111 -19.67 -11.64 8.37
C ARG A 111 -19.21 -11.74 9.81
N THR A 112 -18.00 -11.28 10.13
CA THR A 112 -17.48 -11.28 11.50
C THR A 112 -18.14 -10.23 12.38
N ASP A 113 -18.54 -9.08 11.82
CA ASP A 113 -19.19 -7.98 12.55
C ASP A 113 -20.62 -8.33 12.99
N GLN A 114 -21.21 -9.41 12.47
CA GLN A 114 -22.49 -9.97 12.93
C GLN A 114 -22.33 -10.90 14.14
N ILE A 115 -21.10 -11.18 14.57
CA ILE A 115 -20.79 -12.11 15.66
C ILE A 115 -20.21 -11.29 16.81
N ASP A 116 -20.98 -11.13 17.88
CA ASP A 116 -20.57 -10.33 19.05
C ASP A 116 -19.28 -10.87 19.71
N ALA A 117 -19.15 -12.19 19.81
CA ALA A 117 -17.96 -12.85 20.34
C ALA A 117 -17.77 -14.26 19.77
N PHE A 118 -16.53 -14.60 19.43
CA PHE A 118 -16.16 -15.97 19.07
C PHE A 118 -15.81 -16.77 20.32
N THR A 119 -16.32 -18.01 20.39
CA THR A 119 -16.07 -18.93 21.50
C THR A 119 -14.63 -19.48 21.51
N THR A 120 -14.00 -19.61 20.34
CA THR A 120 -12.62 -20.12 20.19
C THR A 120 -11.94 -19.47 18.99
N GLY A 121 -10.60 -19.52 18.94
CA GLY A 121 -9.86 -19.10 17.74
C GLY A 121 -10.24 -19.91 16.49
N THR A 122 -10.53 -21.19 16.65
CA THR A 122 -10.92 -22.09 15.56
C THR A 122 -12.27 -21.71 14.96
N SER A 123 -13.25 -21.29 15.77
CA SER A 123 -14.56 -20.85 15.23
C SER A 123 -14.42 -19.56 14.42
N CYS A 124 -13.57 -18.63 14.85
CA CYS A 124 -13.21 -17.45 14.05
C CYS A 124 -12.58 -17.85 12.71
N LEU A 125 -11.54 -18.70 12.75
CA LEU A 125 -10.87 -19.16 11.54
C LEU A 125 -11.81 -19.91 10.58
N THR A 126 -12.76 -20.69 11.11
CA THR A 126 -13.74 -21.43 10.30
C THR A 126 -14.65 -20.49 9.53
N ILE A 127 -15.17 -19.44 10.17
CA ILE A 127 -16.00 -18.44 9.52
C ILE A 127 -15.19 -17.66 8.48
N VAL A 128 -13.99 -17.21 8.84
CA VAL A 128 -13.10 -16.51 7.90
C VAL A 128 -12.85 -17.39 6.67
N TRP A 129 -12.44 -18.66 6.87
CA TRP A 129 -12.20 -19.59 5.78
C TRP A 129 -13.43 -19.80 4.90
N ALA A 130 -14.61 -20.04 5.50
CA ALA A 130 -15.85 -20.23 4.76
C ALA A 130 -16.18 -19.03 3.86
N VAL A 131 -16.03 -17.81 4.38
CA VAL A 131 -16.25 -16.59 3.60
C VAL A 131 -15.23 -16.46 2.48
N MET A 132 -13.96 -16.80 2.74
CA MET A 132 -12.91 -16.73 1.73
C MET A 132 -13.16 -17.68 0.55
N GLN A 133 -13.81 -18.83 0.76
CA GLN A 133 -14.15 -19.77 -0.33
C GLN A 133 -15.15 -19.18 -1.33
N ASP A 134 -16.04 -18.28 -0.88
CA ASP A 134 -17.07 -17.69 -1.72
C ASP A 134 -16.58 -16.45 -2.50
N ILE A 135 -15.39 -15.92 -2.17
CA ILE A 135 -14.88 -14.68 -2.79
C ILE A 135 -14.25 -14.96 -4.14
N HIS A 136 -14.78 -14.30 -5.17
CA HIS A 136 -14.26 -14.34 -6.53
C HIS A 136 -13.49 -13.04 -6.84
N LEU A 137 -12.16 -13.15 -6.94
CA LEU A 137 -11.31 -12.00 -7.29
C LEU A 137 -11.28 -11.77 -8.82
N PRO A 138 -11.29 -10.50 -9.27
CA PRO A 138 -11.16 -10.19 -10.69
C PRO A 138 -9.80 -10.62 -11.22
N LYS A 139 -9.77 -11.15 -12.45
CA LYS A 139 -8.51 -11.49 -13.13
C LYS A 139 -7.73 -10.22 -13.45
N ILE A 140 -6.44 -10.21 -13.11
CA ILE A 140 -5.53 -9.12 -13.46
C ILE A 140 -4.96 -9.41 -14.84
N PRO A 141 -5.06 -8.49 -15.82
CA PRO A 141 -4.42 -8.64 -17.12
C PRO A 141 -2.89 -8.63 -16.93
N VAL A 142 -2.22 -9.62 -17.53
CA VAL A 142 -0.76 -9.82 -17.40
C VAL A 142 -0.02 -9.61 -18.73
N SER A 143 -0.75 -9.27 -19.79
CA SER A 143 -0.30 -9.10 -21.17
C SER A 143 -0.86 -7.83 -21.76
#